data_AF-A0A9D7RM69-F1
#
_entry.id   AF-A0A9D7RM69-F1
#
_cell.length_a   1.000
_cell.length_b   1.000
_cell.length_c   1.000
_cell.angle_alpha   90.00
_cell.angle_beta   90.00
_cell.angle_gamma   90.00
#
_symmetry.space_group_name_H-M   'P 1'
#
loop_
_entity.id
_entity.type
_entity.pdbx_description
1 polymer ?
#
loop_
_entity_poly.entity_id
_entity_poly.type
_entity_poly.pdbx_seq_one_letter_code
_entity_poly.pdbx_strand_id
1 'polypeptide(L)' 'MRRWGVAKDVINQYLAVEETKRTYLDVSGGFEDKHWLYPLPSIQIELSKVNGTPQLKQNTGY' A
#
# COMPACT_ATOMS: atom_id res chain seq x y z
N MET A 1 11.40 -8.64 2.92
CA MET A 1 11.08 -7.58 3.90
C MET A 1 9.67 -7.70 4.44
N ARG A 2 8.63 -7.79 3.61
CA ARG A 2 7.23 -7.93 4.07
C ARG A 2 7.01 -9.07 5.09
N ARG A 3 7.48 -10.27 4.76
CA ARG A 3 7.38 -11.45 5.65
C ARG A 3 8.08 -11.27 7.01
N TRP A 4 9.06 -10.38 7.09
CA TRP A 4 9.89 -10.17 8.28
C TRP A 4 9.49 -8.95 9.10
N GLY A 5 8.44 -8.21 8.71
CA GLY A 5 7.96 -7.05 9.47
C GLY A 5 8.83 -5.80 9.40
N VAL A 6 9.92 -5.80 8.62
CA VAL A 6 10.89 -4.69 8.55
C VAL A 6 10.77 -3.82 7.29
N ALA A 7 9.74 -4.01 6.47
CA ALA A 7 9.62 -3.30 5.19
C ALA A 7 9.51 -1.78 5.37
N LYS A 8 8.71 -1.33 6.35
CA LYS A 8 8.51 0.10 6.63
C LYS A 8 9.83 0.80 6.94
N ASP A 9 10.61 0.27 7.88
CA ASP A 9 11.87 0.88 8.30
C ASP A 9 12.89 0.89 7.16
N VAL A 10 13.07 -0.25 6.48
CA VAL A 10 14.08 -0.36 5.42
C VAL A 10 13.74 0.52 4.21
N ILE A 11 12.48 0.53 3.78
CA ILE A 11 12.06 1.32 2.62
C ILE A 11 12.14 2.82 2.93
N ASN A 12 11.71 3.25 4.12
CA ASN A 12 11.78 4.66 4.50
C ASN A 12 13.22 5.14 4.68
N GLN A 13 14.11 4.32 5.23
CA GLN A 13 15.55 4.62 5.28
C GLN A 13 16.16 4.75 3.87
N TYR A 14 15.76 3.89 2.94
CA TYR A 14 16.17 3.99 1.55
C TYR A 14 15.66 5.28 0.89
N LEU A 15 14.39 5.62 1.09
CA LEU A 15 13.78 6.83 0.51
C LEU A 15 14.46 8.09 1.01
N ALA A 16 14.76 8.19 2.31
CA ALA A 16 15.47 9.33 2.90
C ALA A 16 16.84 9.61 2.26
N VAL A 17 17.49 8.58 1.69
CA VAL A 17 18.75 8.75 0.97
C VAL A 17 18.51 9.04 -0.51
N GLU A 18 17.65 8.26 -1.16
CA GLU A 18 17.50 8.32 -2.61
C GLU A 18 16.66 9.49 -3.12
N GLU A 19 15.80 10.07 -2.29
CA GLU A 19 15.07 11.31 -2.63
C GLU A 19 16.03 12.45 -2.96
N THR A 20 17.18 12.52 -2.28
CA THR A 20 18.24 13.52 -2.55
C THR A 20 18.93 13.33 -3.90
N LYS A 21 18.82 12.13 -4.50
CA LYS A 21 19.50 11.75 -5.75
C LYS A 21 18.54 11.68 -6.93
N ARG A 22 17.24 11.48 -6.66
CA ARG A 22 16.21 11.19 -7.66
C ARG A 22 14.98 12.04 -7.37
N THR A 23 14.80 13.08 -8.17
CA THR A 23 13.72 14.07 -7.99
C THR A 23 12.32 13.46 -7.96
N TYR A 24 12.07 12.34 -8.65
CA TYR A 24 10.77 11.67 -8.60
C TYR A 24 10.47 10.97 -7.27
N LEU A 25 11.47 10.77 -6.41
CA LEU A 25 11.30 10.17 -5.08
C LEU A 25 11.06 11.21 -3.98
N ASP A 26 11.33 12.49 -4.24
CA ASP A 26 11.07 13.61 -3.31
C ASP A 26 9.59 13.67 -2.89
N VAL A 27 8.69 13.37 -3.82
CA VAL A 27 7.24 13.35 -3.59
C VAL A 27 6.70 11.95 -3.25
N SER A 28 7.57 11.02 -2.82
CA SER A 28 7.19 9.60 -2.62
C SER A 28 6.16 9.38 -1.52
N GLY A 29 6.09 10.25 -0.51
CA GLY A 29 5.17 10.11 0.62
C GLY A 29 5.48 8.93 1.56
N GLY A 30 6.57 8.19 1.31
CA GLY A 30 7.01 7.08 2.16
C GLY A 30 6.20 5.78 2.06
N PHE A 31 6.64 4.80 2.85
CA PHE A 31 5.97 3.52 3.05
C PHE A 31 5.18 3.54 4.36
N GLU A 32 3.86 3.33 4.26
CA GLU A 32 2.89 3.34 5.37
C GLU A 32 2.26 1.96 5.59
N ASP A 33 1.42 1.84 6.63
CA ASP A 33 0.80 0.56 6.98
C ASP A 33 -0.25 0.08 5.96
N LYS A 34 -0.78 0.97 5.11
CA LYS A 34 -1.60 0.54 3.98
C LYS A 34 -0.77 -0.18 2.91
N HIS A 35 0.49 0.22 2.71
CA HIS A 35 1.35 -0.28 1.62
C HIS A 35 1.85 -1.73 1.81
N TRP A 36 1.51 -2.40 2.92
CA TRP A 36 1.85 -3.83 3.13
C TRP A 36 1.13 -4.76 2.15
N LEU A 37 -0.05 -4.39 1.68
CA LEU A 37 -0.86 -5.15 0.73
C LEU A 37 -1.28 -4.24 -0.43
N TYR A 38 -1.44 -4.79 -1.62
CA TYR A 38 -2.09 -4.04 -2.70
C TYR A 38 -3.57 -3.84 -2.37
N PRO A 39 -4.18 -2.73 -2.80
CA PRO A 39 -5.62 -2.57 -2.67
C PRO A 39 -6.34 -3.66 -3.47
N LEU A 40 -7.46 -4.14 -2.94
CA LEU A 40 -8.40 -4.90 -3.75
C LEU A 40 -8.94 -3.97 -4.85
N PRO A 41 -9.00 -4.42 -6.12
CA PRO A 41 -9.60 -3.63 -7.19
C PRO A 41 -11.06 -3.32 -6.86
N SER A 42 -11.47 -2.05 -6.97
CA SER A 42 -12.82 -1.61 -6.61
C SER A 42 -13.90 -2.39 -7.34
N ILE A 43 -13.68 -2.70 -8.62
CA ILE A 43 -14.60 -3.51 -9.43
C ILE A 43 -14.82 -4.91 -8.86
N GLN A 44 -13.81 -5.53 -8.24
CA GLN A 44 -13.95 -6.85 -7.62
C GLN A 44 -14.80 -6.78 -6.36
N ILE A 45 -14.66 -5.71 -5.57
CA ILE A 45 -15.53 -5.46 -4.41
C ILE A 45 -16.97 -5.26 -4.87
N GLU A 46 -17.19 -4.47 -5.93
CA GLU A 46 -18.52 -4.23 -6.48
C GLU A 46 -19.20 -5.48 -7.03
N LEU A 47 -18.46 -6.30 -7.78
CA LEU A 47 -18.96 -7.56 -8.36
C LEU A 47 -19.12 -8.67 -7.31
N SER A 48 -18.54 -8.52 -6.11
CA SER A 48 -18.70 -9.49 -5.02
C SER A 48 -20.07 -9.44 -4.33
N LYS A 49 -21.00 -8.60 -4.78
CA LYS A 49 -22.29 -8.40 -4.10
C LYS A 49 -23.18 -9.64 -4.19
N VAL A 50 -23.65 -10.10 -3.03
CA VAL A 50 -24.75 -11.07 -2.92
C VAL A 50 -25.91 -10.34 -2.26
N ASN A 51 -27.08 -10.32 -2.91
CA ASN A 51 -28.25 -9.54 -2.49
C ASN A 51 -27.94 -8.04 -2.26
N GLY A 52 -27.06 -7.46 -3.07
CA GLY A 52 -26.66 -6.05 -2.97
C GLY A 52 -25.57 -5.75 -1.93
N THR A 53 -25.19 -6.71 -1.09
CA THR A 53 -24.15 -6.54 -0.06
C THR A 53 -22.81 -7.08 -0.54
N PRO A 54 -21.73 -6.25 -0.61
CA PRO A 54 -20.39 -6.71 -0.96
C PRO A 54 -19.91 -7.80 -0.01
N GLN A 55 -19.37 -8.89 -0.57
CA GLN A 55 -18.80 -9.98 0.23
C GLN A 55 -17.28 -9.81 0.42
N LEU A 56 -16.62 -9.03 -0.43
CA LEU A 56 -15.23 -8.64 -0.24
C LEU A 56 -15.14 -7.31 0.52
N LYS A 57 -14.20 -7.24 1.46
CA LYS A 57 -13.87 -6.03 2.21
C LYS A 57 -12.46 -5.57 1.83
N GLN A 58 -12.30 -4.27 1.64
CA GLN A 58 -11.00 -3.65 1.33
C GLN A 58 -9.97 -3.89 2.46
N ASN A 59 -8.70 -3.95 2.07
CA ASN A 59 -7.57 -3.97 2.98
C ASN A 59 -7.53 -2.68 3.82
N THR A 60 -7.15 -2.79 5.09
CA THR A 60 -7.11 -1.64 6.00
C THR A 60 -6.26 -0.50 5.44
N GLY A 61 -6.84 0.71 5.38
CA GLY A 61 -6.15 1.92 4.93
C GLY A 61 -6.30 2.26 3.44
N TYR A 62 -7.03 1.44 2.68
CA TYR A 62 -7.47 1.72 1.30
C TYR A 62 -8.98 1.96 1.20
#